data_AF-A0A534W5X0-F1
#
_entry.id   AF-A0A534W5X0-F1
#
_cell.length_a   1.000
_cell.length_b   1.000
_cell.length_c   1.000
_cell.angle_alpha   90.00
_cell.angle_beta   90.00
_cell.angle_gamma   90.00
#
_symmetry.space_group_name_H-M   'P 1'
#
loop_
_entity.id
_entity.type
_entity.pdbx_description
1 polymer ?
#
loop_
_entity_poly.entity_id
_entity_poly.type
_entity_poly.pdbx_seq_one_letter_code
_entity_poly.pdbx_strand_id
1 'polypeptide(L)'
;MQESAAELEQRAERAVRRGELLAALQLFEELIAREPADERVRQRMESVRALLQPAELSDRRRSEPEEAEPRPPPGTLSEAEQGELHAGAGRFVEALRCYERAVTESPDNELLRERLEELRELAPPGDRADLGSAEQLPAPPAAHAPPRAASRSHNVAHANFAPLPGERRREALPRDPVKMLETLLERIRTGRRMGSTRP
;
A
#
# COMPACT_ATOMS: atom_id res chain seq x y z
N MET A 1 -38.31 -19.61 22.09
CA MET A 1 -39.30 -18.51 22.09
C MET A 1 -38.89 -17.56 21.00
N GLN A 2 -39.72 -17.34 19.98
CA GLN A 2 -39.42 -16.36 18.93
C GLN A 2 -39.68 -14.97 19.51
N GLU A 3 -38.69 -14.07 19.43
CA GLU A 3 -38.81 -12.67 19.83
C GLU A 3 -39.88 -12.01 18.96
N SER A 4 -40.90 -11.39 19.58
CA SER A 4 -42.01 -10.77 18.86
C SER A 4 -41.54 -9.54 18.07
N ALA A 5 -42.26 -9.16 17.01
CA ALA A 5 -41.89 -7.98 16.20
C ALA A 5 -41.79 -6.70 17.05
N ALA A 6 -42.71 -6.52 18.01
CA ALA A 6 -42.67 -5.38 18.94
C ALA A 6 -41.45 -5.38 19.86
N GLU A 7 -41.00 -6.54 20.33
CA GLU A 7 -39.78 -6.66 21.15
C GLU A 7 -38.53 -6.34 20.33
N LEU A 8 -38.48 -6.82 19.08
CA LEU A 8 -37.37 -6.58 18.17
C LEU A 8 -37.25 -5.10 17.82
N GLU A 9 -38.39 -4.43 17.61
CA GLU A 9 -38.44 -2.99 17.41
C GLU A 9 -37.99 -2.19 18.63
N GLN A 10 -38.46 -2.54 19.83
CA GLN A 10 -37.99 -1.90 21.05
C GLN A 10 -36.48 -2.06 21.24
N ARG A 11 -35.93 -3.21 20.85
CA ARG A 11 -34.49 -3.48 20.88
C ARG A 11 -33.75 -2.62 19.86
N ALA A 12 -34.26 -2.49 18.63
CA ALA A 12 -33.72 -1.61 17.60
C ALA A 12 -33.67 -0.15 18.08
N GLU A 13 -34.79 0.37 18.60
CA GLU A 13 -34.85 1.73 19.14
C GLU A 13 -33.94 1.94 20.35
N ARG A 14 -33.73 0.91 21.18
CA ARG A 14 -32.76 0.97 22.28
C ARG A 14 -31.33 1.05 21.76
N ALA A 15 -30.98 0.32 20.70
CA ALA A 15 -29.68 0.41 20.05
C ALA A 15 -29.45 1.82 19.45
N VAL A 16 -30.46 2.41 18.80
CA VAL A 16 -30.40 3.81 18.32
C VAL A 16 -30.09 4.77 19.47
N ARG A 17 -30.82 4.68 20.59
CA ARG A 17 -30.60 5.55 21.75
C ARG A 17 -29.20 5.41 22.38
N ARG A 18 -28.55 4.25 22.23
CA ARG A 18 -27.18 4.03 22.71
C ARG A 18 -26.10 4.46 21.70
N GLY A 19 -26.49 4.87 20.48
CA GLY A 19 -25.56 5.18 19.40
C GLY A 19 -25.00 3.94 18.68
N GLU A 20 -25.56 2.76 18.92
CA GLU A 20 -25.18 1.50 18.26
C GLU A 20 -25.87 1.41 16.88
N LEU A 21 -25.59 2.38 16.00
CA LEU A 21 -26.35 2.59 14.77
C LEU A 21 -26.30 1.40 13.81
N LEU A 22 -25.15 0.75 13.65
CA LEU A 22 -25.01 -0.44 12.80
C LEU A 22 -25.83 -1.63 13.31
N ALA A 23 -25.83 -1.86 14.62
CA ALA A 23 -26.64 -2.90 15.24
C ALA A 23 -28.15 -2.59 15.14
N ALA A 24 -28.52 -1.31 15.26
CA ALA A 24 -29.89 -0.88 15.04
C ALA A 24 -30.35 -1.15 13.60
N LEU A 25 -29.52 -0.89 12.59
CA LEU A 25 -29.84 -1.17 11.19
C LEU A 25 -30.08 -2.65 10.92
N GLN A 26 -29.26 -3.54 11.51
CA GLN A 26 -29.48 -4.98 11.39
C GLN A 26 -30.85 -5.40 11.94
N LEU A 27 -31.22 -4.88 13.11
CA LEU A 27 -32.53 -5.16 13.71
C LEU A 27 -33.69 -4.60 12.89
N PHE A 28 -33.53 -3.42 12.27
CA PHE A 28 -34.56 -2.88 11.36
C PHE A 28 -34.68 -3.69 10.05
N GLU A 29 -33.58 -4.22 9.53
CA GLU A 29 -33.60 -5.12 8.36
C GLU A 29 -34.33 -6.42 8.69
N GLU A 30 -34.09 -6.99 9.87
CA GLU A 30 -34.84 -8.15 10.36
C GLU A 30 -36.35 -7.86 10.52
N LEU A 31 -36.73 -6.66 10.98
CA LEU A 31 -38.14 -6.24 11.02
C LEU A 31 -38.76 -6.17 9.63
N ILE A 32 -38.07 -5.52 8.68
CA ILE A 32 -38.55 -5.35 7.31
C ILE A 32 -38.66 -6.72 6.61
N ALA A 33 -37.76 -7.65 6.91
CA ALA A 33 -37.83 -9.02 6.37
C ALA A 33 -39.08 -9.78 6.87
N ARG A 34 -39.54 -9.51 8.11
CA ARG A 34 -40.77 -10.09 8.67
C ARG A 34 -42.02 -9.38 8.16
N GLU A 35 -41.97 -8.05 8.09
CA GLU A 35 -43.10 -7.18 7.74
C GLU A 35 -42.70 -6.17 6.65
N PRO A 36 -42.61 -6.62 5.38
CA PRO A 36 -42.18 -5.78 4.27
C PRO A 36 -43.21 -4.70 3.88
N ALA A 37 -44.37 -4.64 4.52
CA ALA A 37 -45.35 -3.58 4.28
C ALA A 37 -45.25 -2.43 5.30
N ASP A 38 -44.45 -2.55 6.37
CA ASP A 38 -44.34 -1.50 7.38
C ASP A 38 -43.41 -0.37 6.91
N GLU A 39 -44.01 0.64 6.30
CA GLU A 39 -43.31 1.82 5.80
C GLU A 39 -42.70 2.69 6.91
N ARG A 40 -43.27 2.65 8.11
CA ARG A 40 -42.75 3.41 9.27
C ARG A 40 -41.38 2.87 9.69
N VAL A 41 -41.18 1.55 9.65
CA VAL A 41 -39.89 0.93 9.95
C VAL A 41 -38.86 1.28 8.88
N ARG A 42 -39.24 1.34 7.60
CA ARG A 42 -38.35 1.77 6.51
C ARG A 42 -37.87 3.20 6.69
N GLN A 43 -38.81 4.13 6.88
CA GLN A 43 -38.48 5.54 7.12
C GLN A 43 -37.59 5.70 8.35
N ARG A 44 -37.85 4.91 9.39
CA ARG A 44 -37.01 4.92 10.59
C ARG A 44 -35.60 4.42 10.28
N MET A 45 -35.45 3.32 9.57
CA MET A 45 -34.15 2.79 9.13
C MET A 45 -33.38 3.81 8.29
N GLU A 46 -34.03 4.51 7.36
CA GLU A 46 -33.41 5.58 6.57
C GLU A 46 -32.93 6.74 7.45
N SER A 47 -33.74 7.16 8.43
CA SER A 47 -33.33 8.20 9.39
C SER A 47 -32.07 7.80 10.18
N VAL A 48 -31.94 6.53 10.52
CA VAL A 48 -30.76 6.00 11.22
C VAL A 48 -29.55 5.90 10.29
N ARG A 49 -29.75 5.54 9.01
CA ARG A 49 -28.68 5.55 8.00
C ARG A 49 -28.12 6.96 7.79
N ALA A 50 -28.96 7.99 7.84
CA ALA A 50 -28.52 9.38 7.72
C ALA A 50 -27.64 9.87 8.88
N LEU A 51 -27.61 9.16 10.01
CA LEU A 51 -26.76 9.50 11.16
C LEU A 51 -25.34 8.90 11.05
N LEU A 52 -25.13 7.93 10.16
CA LEU A 52 -23.82 7.30 9.97
C LEU A 52 -22.90 8.18 9.14
N GLN A 53 -21.59 8.17 9.48
CA GLN A 53 -20.59 8.80 8.64
C GLN A 53 -20.36 7.98 7.36
N PRO A 54 -19.89 8.61 6.26
CA PRO A 54 -19.62 7.90 5.00
C PRO A 54 -18.70 6.67 5.15
N ALA A 55 -17.68 6.75 6.00
CA ALA A 55 -16.76 5.63 6.26
C ALA A 55 -17.46 4.41 6.87
N GLU A 56 -18.38 4.62 7.81
CA GLU A 56 -19.12 3.55 8.49
C GLU A 56 -20.12 2.86 7.55
N LEU A 57 -20.67 3.60 6.57
CA LEU A 57 -21.50 3.04 5.51
C LEU A 57 -20.67 2.21 4.52
N SER A 58 -19.46 2.66 4.19
CA SER A 58 -18.53 1.94 3.31
C SER A 58 -18.03 0.64 3.94
N ASP A 59 -17.74 0.62 5.24
CA ASP A 59 -17.32 -0.60 5.96
C ASP A 59 -18.41 -1.67 5.94
N ARG A 60 -19.69 -1.26 6.02
CA ARG A 60 -20.82 -2.16 5.83
C ARG A 60 -20.89 -2.71 4.40
N ARG A 61 -20.75 -1.86 3.37
CA ARG A 61 -20.77 -2.32 1.96
C ARG A 61 -19.62 -3.27 1.63
N ARG A 62 -18.44 -3.04 2.19
CA ARG A 62 -17.28 -3.94 2.04
C ARG A 62 -17.45 -5.30 2.71
N SER A 63 -18.38 -5.43 3.65
CA SER A 63 -18.68 -6.70 4.31
C SER A 63 -19.61 -7.59 3.49
N GLU A 64 -20.33 -7.03 2.51
CA GLU A 64 -20.95 -7.82 1.46
C GLU A 64 -19.82 -8.30 0.54
N PRO A 65 -19.73 -9.62 0.24
CA PRO A 65 -18.69 -10.11 -0.64
C PRO A 65 -18.92 -9.51 -2.02
N GLU A 66 -18.17 -8.47 -2.34
CA GLU A 66 -17.94 -8.04 -3.71
C GLU A 66 -17.50 -9.30 -4.47
N GLU A 67 -18.21 -9.66 -5.54
CA GLU A 67 -17.83 -10.74 -6.45
C GLU A 67 -16.48 -10.35 -7.07
N ALA A 68 -15.42 -10.63 -6.33
CA ALA A 68 -14.08 -10.29 -6.72
C ALA A 68 -13.74 -11.13 -7.95
N GLU A 69 -13.43 -10.45 -9.05
CA GLU A 69 -12.64 -11.03 -10.14
C GLU A 69 -11.49 -11.85 -9.53
N PRO A 70 -11.12 -12.99 -10.12
CA PRO A 70 -10.19 -13.95 -9.53
C PRO A 70 -8.87 -13.25 -9.18
N ARG A 71 -8.71 -12.95 -7.88
CA ARG A 71 -7.51 -12.30 -7.37
C ARG A 71 -6.34 -13.26 -7.57
N PRO A 72 -5.25 -12.84 -8.23
CA PRO A 72 -4.08 -13.68 -8.38
C PRO A 72 -3.53 -14.09 -6.99
N PRO A 73 -2.83 -15.24 -6.91
CA PRO A 73 -2.40 -15.81 -5.65
C PRO A 73 -1.58 -14.79 -4.82
N PRO A 74 -1.78 -14.76 -3.50
CA PRO A 74 -1.10 -13.80 -2.64
C PRO A 74 0.42 -14.01 -2.71
N GLY A 75 1.14 -12.97 -3.13
CA GLY A 75 2.61 -12.95 -3.15
C GLY A 75 3.24 -12.61 -4.50
N THR A 76 2.46 -12.61 -5.59
CA THR A 76 2.93 -12.12 -6.90
C THR A 76 2.16 -10.87 -7.27
N LEU A 77 2.84 -9.71 -7.24
CA LEU A 77 2.27 -8.47 -7.78
C LEU A 77 2.01 -8.66 -9.27
N SER A 78 0.83 -8.24 -9.74
CA SER A 78 0.54 -8.19 -11.18
C SER A 78 1.48 -7.22 -11.89
N GLU A 79 1.61 -7.34 -13.21
CA GLU A 79 2.42 -6.40 -13.99
C GLU A 79 1.92 -4.95 -13.83
N ALA A 80 0.61 -4.73 -13.77
CA ALA A 80 0.05 -3.41 -13.50
C ALA A 80 0.43 -2.87 -12.10
N GLU A 81 0.34 -3.71 -11.06
CA GLU A 81 0.73 -3.32 -9.70
C GLU A 81 2.23 -3.00 -9.60
N GLN A 82 3.08 -3.79 -10.27
CA GLN A 82 4.51 -3.48 -10.37
C GLN A 82 4.73 -2.15 -11.10
N GLY A 83 4.00 -1.91 -12.18
CA GLY A 83 4.01 -0.65 -12.92
C GLY A 83 3.70 0.56 -12.04
N GLU A 84 2.67 0.48 -11.20
CA GLU A 84 2.31 1.54 -10.25
C GLU A 84 3.40 1.80 -9.21
N LEU A 85 4.08 0.76 -8.71
CA LEU A 85 5.23 0.94 -7.81
C LEU A 85 6.40 1.66 -8.49
N HIS A 86 6.63 1.40 -9.79
CA HIS A 86 7.62 2.14 -10.57
C HIS A 86 7.19 3.58 -10.81
N ALA A 87 5.93 3.82 -11.19
CA ALA A 87 5.39 5.15 -11.44
C ALA A 87 5.42 6.03 -10.19
N GLY A 88 4.99 5.51 -9.03
CA GLY A 88 5.06 6.19 -7.74
C GLY A 88 6.49 6.53 -7.30
N ALA A 89 7.49 5.79 -7.79
CA ALA A 89 8.91 6.07 -7.58
C ALA A 89 9.51 7.01 -8.66
N GLY A 90 8.71 7.53 -9.60
CA GLY A 90 9.16 8.39 -10.70
C GLY A 90 9.93 7.65 -11.80
N ARG A 91 9.92 6.31 -11.79
CA ARG A 91 10.60 5.44 -12.77
C ARG A 91 9.66 5.13 -13.95
N PHE A 92 9.36 6.15 -14.74
CA PHE A 92 8.33 6.06 -15.78
C PHE A 92 8.68 5.08 -16.91
N VAL A 93 9.97 4.91 -17.25
CA VAL A 93 10.40 3.95 -18.29
C VAL A 93 10.15 2.51 -17.85
N GLU A 94 10.42 2.19 -16.59
CA GLU A 94 10.14 0.88 -16.01
C GLU A 94 8.65 0.65 -15.84
N ALA A 95 7.90 1.69 -15.43
CA ALA A 95 6.44 1.63 -15.36
C ALA A 95 5.81 1.33 -16.71
N LEU A 96 6.29 1.96 -17.79
CA LEU A 96 5.87 1.69 -19.16
C LEU A 96 6.01 0.22 -19.53
N ARG A 97 7.17 -0.39 -19.27
CA ARG A 97 7.41 -1.80 -19.61
C ARG A 97 6.46 -2.74 -18.88
N CYS A 98 6.17 -2.46 -17.62
CA CYS A 98 5.19 -3.21 -16.84
C CYS A 98 3.78 -3.08 -17.44
N TYR A 99 3.35 -1.86 -17.77
CA TYR A 99 2.03 -1.62 -18.38
C TYR A 99 1.91 -2.18 -19.81
N GLU A 100 2.98 -2.19 -20.60
CA GLU A 100 3.00 -2.86 -21.92
C GLU A 100 2.72 -4.36 -21.78
N ARG A 101 3.33 -5.01 -20.78
CA ARG A 101 3.08 -6.43 -20.48
C ARG A 101 1.66 -6.65 -19.97
N ALA A 102 1.17 -5.79 -19.08
CA ALA A 102 -0.20 -5.86 -18.58
C ALA A 102 -1.25 -5.72 -19.69
N VAL A 103 -1.07 -4.77 -20.62
CA VAL A 103 -1.95 -4.61 -21.79
C VAL A 103 -1.84 -5.81 -22.74
N THR A 104 -0.65 -6.40 -22.90
CA THR A 104 -0.49 -7.61 -23.73
C THR A 104 -1.26 -8.80 -23.16
N GLU A 105 -1.28 -8.93 -21.83
CA GLU A 105 -2.03 -9.99 -21.12
C GLU A 105 -3.55 -9.75 -21.13
N SER A 106 -4.00 -8.49 -21.19
CA SER A 106 -5.41 -8.10 -21.16
C SER A 106 -5.71 -6.94 -22.12
N PRO A 107 -5.72 -7.19 -23.44
CA PRO A 107 -5.82 -6.13 -24.45
C PRO A 107 -7.15 -5.37 -24.44
N ASP A 108 -8.23 -6.03 -24.01
CA ASP A 108 -9.57 -5.43 -23.94
C ASP A 108 -9.77 -4.51 -22.72
N ASN A 109 -8.81 -4.49 -21.78
CA ASN A 109 -8.91 -3.67 -20.58
C ASN A 109 -8.56 -2.19 -20.89
N GLU A 110 -9.58 -1.33 -20.93
CA GLU A 110 -9.43 0.09 -21.29
C GLU A 110 -8.57 0.86 -20.27
N LEU A 111 -8.74 0.58 -18.98
CA LEU A 111 -7.99 1.25 -17.90
C LEU A 111 -6.48 1.03 -18.04
N LEU A 112 -6.05 -0.18 -18.42
CA LEU A 112 -4.63 -0.46 -18.66
C LEU A 112 -4.08 0.30 -19.87
N ARG A 113 -4.89 0.48 -20.91
CA ARG A 113 -4.51 1.24 -22.12
C ARG A 113 -4.39 2.73 -21.83
N GLU A 114 -5.37 3.30 -21.15
CA GLU A 114 -5.36 4.71 -20.74
C GLU A 114 -4.15 5.00 -19.86
N ARG A 115 -3.91 4.15 -18.85
CA ARG A 115 -2.77 4.33 -17.96
C ARG A 115 -1.43 4.20 -18.67
N LEU A 116 -1.32 3.30 -19.65
CA LEU A 116 -0.14 3.18 -20.51
C LEU A 116 0.10 4.45 -21.34
N GLU A 117 -0.97 5.08 -21.84
CA GLU A 117 -0.88 6.35 -22.58
C GLU A 117 -0.40 7.49 -21.70
N GLU A 118 -0.97 7.66 -20.50
CA GLU A 118 -0.50 8.65 -19.52
C GLU A 118 1.00 8.48 -19.19
N LEU A 119 1.44 7.24 -18.99
CA LEU A 119 2.84 6.94 -18.69
C LEU A 119 3.76 7.28 -19.88
N ARG A 120 3.28 7.24 -21.12
CA ARG A 120 4.05 7.64 -22.32
C ARG A 120 4.25 9.15 -22.36
N GLU A 121 3.27 9.93 -21.90
CA GLU A 121 3.39 11.38 -21.81
C GLU A 121 4.36 11.79 -20.68
N LEU A 122 4.40 11.02 -19.59
CA LEU A 122 5.26 11.29 -18.43
C LEU A 122 6.71 10.80 -18.63
N ALA A 123 6.91 9.75 -19.41
CA ALA A 123 8.24 9.29 -19.75
C ALA A 123 8.92 10.31 -20.67
N PRO A 124 10.20 10.66 -20.43
CA PRO A 124 10.93 11.51 -21.36
C PRO A 124 10.93 10.88 -22.75
N PRO A 125 10.86 11.68 -23.84
CA PRO A 125 10.91 11.16 -25.21
C PRO A 125 12.13 10.24 -25.33
N GLY A 126 11.85 8.98 -25.65
CA GLY A 126 12.77 7.85 -25.55
C GLY A 126 13.86 7.82 -26.62
N ASP A 127 14.39 8.96 -27.03
CA ASP A 127 15.64 8.96 -27.78
C ASP A 127 16.75 8.65 -26.80
N ARG A 128 17.19 7.38 -26.78
CA ARG A 128 18.61 7.15 -26.56
C ARG A 128 19.30 8.08 -27.54
N ALA A 129 20.08 9.04 -27.05
CA ALA A 129 20.96 9.83 -27.91
C ALA A 129 21.66 8.83 -28.85
N ASP A 130 21.46 9.00 -30.16
CA ASP A 130 22.15 8.18 -31.13
C ASP A 130 23.63 8.56 -31.11
N LEU A 131 24.35 7.95 -30.17
CA LEU A 131 25.80 8.07 -30.03
C LEU A 131 26.53 7.47 -31.24
N GLY A 132 25.82 6.77 -32.15
CA GLY A 132 26.35 6.27 -33.42
C GLY A 132 26.41 7.34 -34.51
N SER A 133 25.54 8.35 -34.46
CA SER A 133 25.53 9.49 -35.40
C SER A 133 26.29 10.72 -34.89
N ALA A 134 26.80 10.68 -33.65
CA ALA A 134 27.62 11.75 -33.11
C ALA A 134 28.95 11.85 -33.87
N GLU A 135 29.21 13.00 -34.50
CA GLU A 135 30.49 13.26 -35.15
C GLU A 135 31.62 13.14 -34.11
N GLN A 136 32.46 12.11 -34.28
CA GLN A 136 33.55 11.86 -33.36
C GLN A 136 34.61 12.92 -33.58
N LEU A 137 34.63 13.94 -32.69
CA LEU A 137 35.67 14.96 -32.71
C LEU A 137 37.03 14.27 -32.68
N PRO A 138 37.92 14.51 -33.66
CA PRO A 138 39.24 13.91 -33.66
C PRO A 138 39.95 14.35 -32.38
N ALA A 139 40.35 13.37 -31.57
CA ALA A 139 41.18 13.63 -30.42
C ALA A 139 42.45 14.37 -30.90
N PRO A 140 42.85 15.48 -30.26
CA PRO A 140 44.11 16.13 -30.61
C PRO A 140 45.23 15.10 -30.46
N PRO A 141 46.23 15.08 -31.38
CA PRO A 141 47.31 14.11 -31.31
C PRO A 141 47.96 14.20 -29.94
N ALA A 142 48.01 13.06 -29.24
CA ALA A 142 48.61 12.95 -27.93
C ALA A 142 50.07 13.38 -28.02
N ALA A 143 50.38 14.60 -27.55
CA ALA A 143 51.73 14.97 -27.24
C ALA A 143 52.28 13.95 -26.25
N HIS A 144 53.39 13.31 -26.61
CA HIS A 144 54.05 12.26 -25.83
C HIS A 144 54.18 12.61 -24.35
N ALA A 145 53.32 12.03 -23.52
CA ALA A 145 53.55 11.94 -22.08
C ALA A 145 54.27 10.60 -21.79
N PRO A 146 55.26 10.57 -20.89
CA PRO A 146 56.01 9.35 -20.59
C PRO A 146 55.11 8.28 -19.96
N PRO A 147 55.47 6.99 -20.07
CA PRO A 147 54.61 5.90 -19.64
C PRO A 147 54.45 5.93 -18.12
N ARG A 148 53.27 6.33 -17.65
CA ARG A 148 52.87 6.08 -16.26
C ARG A 148 52.52 4.61 -16.14
N ALA A 149 53.19 3.97 -15.19
CA ALA A 149 53.04 2.57 -14.85
C ALA A 149 51.58 2.19 -14.65
N ALA A 150 51.30 0.95 -15.06
CA ALA A 150 50.03 0.27 -15.01
C ALA A 150 49.27 0.44 -13.68
N SER A 151 47.99 0.77 -13.81
CA SER A 151 46.90 0.11 -13.11
C SER A 151 46.82 0.26 -11.58
N ARG A 152 45.94 1.16 -11.13
CA ARG A 152 44.67 0.81 -10.46
C ARG A 152 43.92 2.07 -10.04
N SER A 153 42.94 2.43 -10.85
CA SER A 153 41.84 3.31 -10.50
C SER A 153 40.88 2.59 -9.56
N HIS A 154 40.94 2.86 -8.26
CA HIS A 154 39.82 2.74 -7.32
C HIS A 154 40.17 3.53 -6.04
N ASN A 155 40.18 4.86 -6.11
CA ASN A 155 39.97 5.67 -4.91
C ASN A 155 38.55 6.22 -5.00
N VAL A 156 37.59 5.33 -4.70
CA VAL A 156 36.29 5.76 -4.20
C VAL A 156 36.60 6.42 -2.87
N ALA A 157 36.47 7.74 -2.80
CA ALA A 157 36.47 8.45 -1.53
C ALA A 157 35.26 7.93 -0.74
N HIS A 158 35.47 6.90 0.07
CA HIS A 158 34.53 6.52 1.11
C HIS A 158 34.38 7.75 2.01
N ALA A 159 33.20 8.35 1.99
CA ALA A 159 32.78 9.26 3.05
C ALA A 159 32.91 8.48 4.36
N ASN A 160 33.96 8.81 5.12
CA ASN A 160 34.26 8.15 6.38
C ASN A 160 33.36 8.79 7.44
N PHE A 161 32.14 8.28 7.59
CA PHE A 161 31.31 8.61 8.73
C PHE A 161 31.92 7.92 9.94
N ALA A 162 32.73 8.65 10.71
CA ALA A 162 33.14 8.20 12.02
C ALA A 162 31.87 7.92 12.84
N PRO A 163 31.69 6.70 13.39
CA PRO A 163 30.53 6.42 14.23
C PRO A 163 30.59 7.34 15.44
N LEU A 164 29.45 7.98 15.75
CA LEU A 164 29.30 8.78 16.95
C LEU A 164 29.72 7.94 18.17
N PRO A 165 30.60 8.44 19.06
CA PRO A 165 30.98 7.72 20.26
C PRO A 165 29.74 7.56 21.16
N GLY A 166 29.11 6.39 21.10
CA GLY A 166 27.88 6.11 21.84
C GLY A 166 27.00 5.04 21.21
N GLU A 167 27.18 4.70 19.93
CA GLU A 167 26.45 3.58 19.34
C GLU A 167 27.05 2.25 19.81
N ARG A 168 26.49 1.72 20.91
CA ARG A 168 26.65 0.31 21.26
C ARG A 168 26.31 -0.49 20.00
N ARG A 169 27.27 -1.24 19.46
CA ARG A 169 27.05 -2.16 18.33
C ARG A 169 25.76 -2.91 18.60
N ARG A 170 24.71 -2.61 17.83
CA ARG A 170 23.42 -3.28 17.95
C ARG A 170 23.67 -4.71 17.51
N GLU A 171 23.68 -5.61 18.48
CA GLU A 171 23.90 -7.03 18.24
C GLU A 171 22.85 -7.53 17.24
N ALA A 172 23.32 -8.22 16.21
CA ALA A 172 22.51 -8.67 15.09
C ALA A 172 21.37 -9.57 15.60
N LEU A 173 20.16 -9.33 15.10
CA LEU A 173 19.01 -10.14 15.48
C LEU A 173 19.14 -11.57 14.90
N PRO A 174 18.69 -12.59 15.63
CA PRO A 174 18.59 -13.95 15.10
C PRO A 174 17.75 -13.99 13.82
N ARG A 175 18.13 -14.84 12.85
CA ARG A 175 17.34 -15.06 11.62
C ARG A 175 16.08 -15.91 11.86
N ASP A 176 16.08 -16.68 12.94
CA ASP A 176 14.93 -17.47 13.38
C ASP A 176 13.86 -16.52 13.99
N PRO A 177 12.63 -16.50 13.45
CA PRO A 177 11.60 -15.55 13.86
C PRO A 177 11.22 -15.66 15.35
N VAL A 178 11.24 -16.86 15.92
CA VAL A 178 10.89 -17.07 17.34
C VAL A 178 11.96 -16.45 18.23
N LYS A 179 13.24 -16.74 17.96
CA LYS A 179 14.37 -16.17 18.70
C LYS A 179 14.50 -14.66 18.53
N MET A 180 14.14 -14.14 17.35
CA MET A 180 14.09 -12.70 17.10
C MET A 180 13.05 -12.04 18.01
N LEU A 181 11.85 -12.61 18.09
CA LEU A 181 10.79 -12.09 18.95
C LEU A 181 11.19 -12.12 20.44
N GLU A 182 11.76 -13.23 20.91
CA GLU A 182 12.25 -13.35 22.29
C GLU A 182 13.28 -12.25 22.62
N THR A 183 14.25 -12.05 21.73
CA THR A 183 15.30 -11.01 21.86
C THR A 183 14.70 -9.61 21.94
N LEU A 184 13.69 -9.31 21.11
CA LEU A 184 13.03 -8.01 21.10
C LEU A 184 12.20 -7.77 22.38
N LEU A 185 11.46 -8.78 22.84
CA LEU A 185 10.69 -8.70 24.07
C LEU A 185 11.59 -8.49 25.30
N GLU A 186 12.76 -9.15 25.33
CA GLU A 186 13.73 -8.98 26.40
C GLU A 186 14.36 -7.57 26.40
N ARG A 187 14.67 -7.02 25.21
CA ARG A 187 15.14 -5.63 25.06
C ARG A 187 14.11 -4.61 25.57
N ILE A 188 12.82 -4.83 25.31
CA ILE A 188 11.75 -3.94 25.79
C ILE A 188 11.63 -4.02 27.32
N ARG A 189 11.72 -5.22 27.90
CA ARG A 189 11.64 -5.42 29.36
C ARG A 189 12.82 -4.78 30.09
N THR A 190 14.03 -4.91 29.56
CA THR A 190 15.25 -4.33 30.13
C THR A 190 15.33 -2.82 29.91
N GLY A 191 14.89 -2.32 28.75
CA GLY A 191 14.79 -0.89 28.46
C GLY A 191 13.85 -0.13 29.40
N ARG A 192 12.71 -0.73 29.80
CA ARG A 192 11.79 -0.11 30.77
C ARG A 192 12.35 0.00 32.19
N ARG A 193 13.23 -0.92 32.61
CA ARG A 193 13.82 -0.89 33.98
C ARG A 193 14.82 0.26 34.17
N MET A 194 15.40 0.79 33.09
CA MET A 194 16.33 1.93 33.15
C MET A 194 15.61 3.29 33.22
N GLY A 195 14.27 3.31 33.10
CA GLY A 195 13.46 4.53 33.11
C GLY A 195 12.91 4.95 34.48
N SER A 196 13.06 4.15 35.55
CA SER A 196 12.45 4.43 36.86
C SER A 196 13.45 4.67 37.99
N THR A 197 14.56 5.34 37.70
CA THR A 197 15.42 5.89 38.76
C THR A 197 15.71 7.36 38.46
N ARG A 198 14.90 8.25 39.01
CA ARG A 198 15.34 9.62 39.31
C ARG A 198 14.88 9.98 40.73
N PRO A 199 15.78 10.60 41.53
CA PRO A 199 15.55 10.94 42.93
C PRO A 199 14.51 12.05 43.11
#